data_AF-A0A8T4W7Q9-F1
#
_entry.id   AF-A0A8T4W7Q9-F1
#
_cell.length_a   1.000
_cell.length_b   1.000
_cell.length_c   1.000
_cell.angle_alpha   90.00
_cell.angle_beta   90.00
_cell.angle_gamma   90.00
#
_symmetry.space_group_name_H-M   'P 1'
#
loop_
_entity.id
_entity.type
_entity.pdbx_description
1 polymer ?
#
loop_
_entity_poly.entity_id
_entity_poly.type
_entity_poly.pdbx_seq_one_letter_code
_entity_poly.pdbx_strand_id
1 'polypeptide(L)'
;MSLKKDTRLTDSNSLVSIVNKYMFVIFFATVLFVLFTIFYIGFSFYETNSSESLLQTKEEPMDVSQFLTKTYEELKQEGLLENLEIIDDTISPDQINQAVSIEIKRVHKRSIEDQMRKIGFAWKQKPLFYVKTIFEDVSWESIEITDWDTGFAGWQANRFVEDEKKNIEITFQIIEKQSGLFRNEESVIEEFDVIYCFRSGRWTGDDSFHDTDGYGHYVGSEYELWFGIYQTEQDGDDIPYWTEVNILKTDPTVDDSQLDPDNDGIPTAWEWKWGYDPFTWDDHENLDPDIDGLSNIEEYNLAKRLANPFHKDIYLEVDFMEKGPSLFADEHIFLKESQWMLMDVF
;
A
#
# COMPACT_ATOMS: atom_id res chain seq x y z
N MET A 1 -54.40 -52.46 -95.43
CA MET A 1 -54.35 -53.64 -94.54
C MET A 1 -52.95 -53.73 -93.96
N SER A 2 -52.85 -53.99 -92.66
CA SER A 2 -51.64 -54.21 -91.84
C SER A 2 -50.85 -52.99 -91.37
N LEU A 3 -51.04 -52.67 -90.09
CA LEU A 3 -50.00 -52.16 -89.20
C LEU A 3 -48.78 -53.10 -89.23
N LYS A 4 -47.57 -52.54 -89.19
CA LYS A 4 -46.40 -53.20 -88.62
C LYS A 4 -45.56 -52.17 -87.87
N LYS A 5 -45.48 -52.37 -86.55
CA LYS A 5 -44.42 -51.84 -85.69
C LYS A 5 -43.08 -52.37 -86.20
N ASP A 6 -42.07 -51.52 -86.23
CA ASP A 6 -40.69 -51.97 -86.05
C ASP A 6 -39.94 -51.01 -85.12
N THR A 7 -39.62 -51.57 -83.96
CA THR A 7 -38.73 -51.08 -82.91
C THR A 7 -37.27 -51.12 -83.37
N ARG A 8 -36.49 -50.07 -83.12
CA ARG A 8 -35.02 -50.15 -83.06
C ARG A 8 -34.49 -49.42 -81.82
N LEU A 9 -34.20 -50.24 -80.81
CA LEU A 9 -33.00 -50.26 -79.97
C LEU A 9 -32.45 -48.91 -79.47
N THR A 10 -32.78 -48.61 -78.22
CA THR A 10 -32.03 -47.70 -77.34
C THR A 10 -30.61 -48.20 -77.14
N ASP A 11 -29.63 -47.38 -77.49
CA ASP A 11 -28.21 -47.66 -77.37
C ASP A 11 -27.76 -47.60 -75.90
N SER A 12 -27.93 -48.72 -75.19
CA SER A 12 -27.65 -48.88 -73.75
C SER A 12 -26.19 -48.64 -73.37
N ASN A 13 -25.27 -48.66 -74.34
CA ASN A 13 -23.84 -48.49 -74.10
C ASN A 13 -23.44 -47.02 -73.85
N SER A 14 -24.20 -46.05 -74.36
CA SER A 14 -23.91 -44.62 -74.19
C SER A 14 -24.29 -44.10 -72.79
N LEU A 15 -25.42 -44.56 -72.25
CA LEU A 15 -25.88 -44.19 -70.91
C LEU A 15 -25.01 -44.79 -69.80
N VAL A 16 -24.52 -46.03 -69.98
CA VAL A 16 -23.62 -46.70 -69.01
C VAL A 16 -22.26 -46.00 -68.93
N SER A 17 -21.72 -45.51 -70.06
CA SER A 17 -20.46 -44.74 -70.09
C SER A 17 -20.57 -43.41 -69.35
N ILE A 18 -21.70 -42.70 -69.53
CA ILE A 18 -21.97 -41.42 -68.86
C ILE A 18 -22.15 -41.63 -67.35
N VAL A 19 -22.95 -42.62 -66.94
CA VAL A 19 -23.17 -42.94 -65.52
C VAL A 19 -21.86 -43.34 -64.83
N ASN A 20 -20.99 -44.12 -65.48
CA ASN A 20 -19.68 -44.48 -64.91
C ASN A 20 -18.74 -43.27 -64.78
N LYS A 21 -18.77 -42.33 -65.72
CA LYS A 21 -17.95 -41.10 -65.65
C LYS A 21 -18.39 -40.20 -64.50
N TYR A 22 -19.69 -40.03 -64.29
CA TYR A 22 -20.22 -39.24 -63.18
C TYR A 22 -20.07 -39.96 -61.83
N MET A 23 -20.21 -41.30 -61.79
CA MET A 23 -19.92 -42.11 -60.60
C MET A 23 -18.46 -41.98 -60.15
N PHE A 24 -17.50 -41.94 -61.08
CA PHE A 24 -16.09 -41.78 -60.75
C PHE A 24 -15.78 -40.38 -60.20
N VAL A 25 -16.42 -39.34 -60.75
CA VAL A 25 -16.29 -37.95 -60.26
C VAL A 25 -16.93 -37.79 -58.87
N ILE A 26 -18.12 -38.36 -58.66
CA ILE A 26 -18.80 -38.35 -57.35
C ILE A 26 -17.97 -39.10 -56.32
N PHE A 27 -17.44 -40.28 -56.67
CA PHE A 27 -16.56 -41.05 -55.78
C PHE A 27 -15.31 -40.25 -55.38
N PHE A 28 -14.61 -39.64 -56.35
CA PHE A 28 -13.44 -38.80 -56.05
C PHE A 28 -13.78 -37.60 -55.17
N ALA A 29 -14.90 -36.93 -55.42
CA ALA A 29 -15.36 -35.80 -54.60
C ALA A 29 -15.67 -36.25 -53.15
N THR A 30 -16.28 -37.42 -52.97
CA THR A 30 -16.55 -37.97 -51.63
C THR A 30 -15.26 -38.34 -50.88
N VAL A 31 -14.27 -38.92 -51.57
CA VAL A 31 -12.97 -39.23 -50.95
C VAL A 31 -12.23 -37.96 -50.54
N LEU A 32 -12.23 -36.93 -51.38
CA LEU A 32 -11.60 -35.64 -51.06
C LEU A 32 -12.27 -34.94 -49.88
N PHE A 33 -13.61 -35.01 -49.80
CA PHE A 33 -14.35 -34.45 -48.66
C PHE A 33 -14.04 -35.19 -47.35
N VAL A 34 -13.92 -36.52 -47.39
CA VAL A 34 -13.52 -37.33 -46.22
C VAL A 34 -12.08 -37.02 -45.79
N LEU A 35 -11.15 -36.89 -46.74
CA LEU A 35 -9.77 -36.50 -46.43
C LEU A 35 -9.69 -35.09 -45.83
N PHE A 36 -10.48 -34.14 -46.35
CA PHE A 36 -10.55 -32.79 -45.81
C PHE A 36 -11.13 -32.76 -44.40
N THR A 37 -12.16 -33.55 -44.12
CA THR A 37 -12.74 -33.66 -42.76
C THR A 37 -11.78 -34.32 -41.78
N ILE A 38 -11.06 -35.37 -42.19
CA ILE A 38 -10.01 -35.98 -41.35
C ILE A 38 -8.88 -34.97 -41.09
N PHE A 39 -8.45 -34.22 -42.11
CA PHE A 39 -7.44 -33.17 -41.96
C PHE A 39 -7.91 -32.06 -41.04
N TYR A 40 -9.16 -31.60 -41.18
CA TYR A 40 -9.75 -30.59 -40.32
C TYR A 40 -9.87 -31.05 -38.87
N ILE A 41 -10.33 -32.28 -38.63
CA ILE A 41 -10.39 -32.87 -37.27
C ILE A 41 -8.98 -33.00 -36.69
N GLY A 42 -8.00 -33.46 -37.48
CA GLY A 42 -6.61 -33.55 -37.04
C GLY A 42 -5.99 -32.19 -36.73
N PHE A 43 -6.31 -31.16 -37.52
CA PHE A 43 -5.87 -29.78 -37.30
C PHE A 43 -6.52 -29.19 -36.04
N SER A 44 -7.83 -29.38 -35.86
CA SER A 44 -8.52 -28.96 -34.62
C SER A 44 -7.98 -29.67 -33.39
N PHE A 45 -7.71 -30.98 -33.45
CA PHE A 45 -7.07 -31.70 -32.34
C PHE A 45 -5.65 -31.21 -32.07
N TYR A 46 -4.89 -30.86 -33.11
CA TYR A 46 -3.56 -30.27 -32.96
C TYR A 46 -3.63 -28.88 -32.31
N GLU A 47 -4.55 -28.02 -32.75
CA GLU A 47 -4.80 -26.72 -32.11
C GLU A 47 -5.19 -26.89 -30.64
N THR A 48 -6.13 -27.79 -30.34
CA THR A 48 -6.60 -28.05 -28.97
C THR A 48 -5.47 -28.57 -28.07
N ASN A 49 -4.69 -29.55 -28.54
CA ASN A 49 -3.55 -30.09 -27.80
C ASN A 49 -2.38 -29.09 -27.70
N SER A 50 -2.19 -28.24 -28.71
CA SER A 50 -1.19 -27.16 -28.65
C SER A 50 -1.57 -26.10 -27.64
N SER A 51 -2.86 -25.71 -27.58
CA SER A 51 -3.38 -24.81 -26.56
C SER A 51 -3.36 -25.43 -25.16
N GLU A 52 -3.66 -26.73 -25.01
CA GLU A 52 -3.56 -27.44 -23.73
C GLU A 52 -2.11 -27.62 -23.26
N SER A 53 -1.16 -27.82 -24.18
CA SER A 53 0.28 -27.87 -23.85
C SER A 53 0.89 -26.50 -23.55
N LEU A 54 0.30 -25.42 -24.08
CA LEU A 54 0.64 -24.03 -23.77
C LEU A 54 -0.09 -23.50 -22.53
N LEU A 55 -1.02 -24.28 -21.97
CA LEU A 55 -1.66 -24.07 -20.66
C LEU A 55 -0.89 -24.79 -19.54
N GLN A 56 0.42 -24.86 -19.69
CA GLN A 56 1.33 -25.13 -18.58
C GLN A 56 1.32 -23.88 -17.68
N THR A 57 0.47 -23.92 -16.65
CA THR A 57 0.49 -23.08 -15.43
C THR A 57 1.21 -21.76 -15.61
N LYS A 58 0.54 -20.79 -16.24
CA LYS A 58 0.85 -19.40 -15.93
C LYS A 58 0.34 -19.20 -14.52
N GLU A 59 1.18 -19.49 -13.52
CA GLU A 59 0.95 -18.99 -12.16
C GLU A 59 0.65 -17.49 -12.33
N GLU A 60 -0.51 -17.05 -11.83
CA GLU A 60 -0.75 -15.61 -11.78
C GLU A 60 0.43 -15.00 -11.00
N PRO A 61 1.02 -13.91 -11.51
CA PRO A 61 2.12 -13.27 -10.81
C PRO A 61 1.64 -12.97 -9.40
N MET A 62 2.48 -13.32 -8.42
CA MET A 62 2.23 -13.05 -7.02
C MET A 62 1.97 -11.56 -6.85
N ASP A 63 0.83 -11.22 -6.24
CA ASP A 63 0.48 -9.84 -5.92
C ASP A 63 1.35 -9.38 -4.74
N VAL A 64 2.51 -8.78 -5.05
CA VAL A 64 3.53 -8.37 -4.08
C VAL A 64 2.95 -7.38 -3.07
N SER A 65 2.04 -6.51 -3.49
CA SER A 65 1.37 -5.54 -2.61
C SER A 65 0.72 -6.22 -1.39
N GLN A 66 0.11 -7.40 -1.56
CA GLN A 66 -0.48 -8.13 -0.41
C GLN A 66 0.53 -8.56 0.65
N PHE A 67 1.80 -8.72 0.26
CA PHE A 67 2.91 -9.03 1.18
C PHE A 67 3.45 -7.77 1.84
N LEU A 68 3.39 -6.65 1.15
CA LEU A 68 3.89 -5.37 1.65
C LEU A 68 2.91 -4.68 2.60
N THR A 69 1.61 -4.98 2.58
CA THR A 69 0.62 -4.32 3.46
C THR A 69 0.35 -5.06 4.78
N LYS A 70 0.97 -6.22 5.02
CA LYS A 70 0.62 -7.13 6.13
C LYS A 70 1.79 -7.48 7.02
N THR A 71 1.48 -7.82 8.27
CA THR A 71 2.43 -8.47 9.17
C THR A 71 2.68 -9.93 8.79
N TYR A 72 3.81 -10.48 9.22
CA TYR A 72 4.13 -11.89 8.99
C TYR A 72 3.04 -12.85 9.51
N GLU A 73 2.42 -12.53 10.65
CA GLU A 73 1.35 -13.38 11.20
C GLU A 73 0.04 -13.26 10.41
N GLU A 74 -0.29 -12.10 9.86
CA GLU A 74 -1.44 -11.96 8.93
C GLU A 74 -1.20 -12.75 7.64
N LEU A 75 -0.01 -12.63 7.03
CA LEU A 75 0.37 -13.42 5.85
C LEU A 75 0.25 -14.93 6.09
N LYS A 76 0.65 -15.37 7.29
CA LYS A 76 0.54 -16.76 7.70
C LYS A 76 -0.92 -17.18 7.89
N GLN A 77 -1.75 -16.35 8.51
CA GLN A 77 -3.17 -16.63 8.75
C GLN A 77 -3.96 -16.72 7.43
N GLU A 78 -3.61 -15.90 6.45
CA GLU A 78 -4.21 -15.90 5.12
C GLU A 78 -3.64 -17.00 4.20
N GLY A 79 -2.62 -17.74 4.63
CA GLY A 79 -1.98 -18.78 3.83
C GLY A 79 -1.08 -18.25 2.71
N LEU A 80 -0.78 -16.95 2.69
CA LEU A 80 0.04 -16.31 1.66
C LEU A 80 1.50 -16.76 1.72
N LEU A 81 2.01 -17.09 2.91
CA LEU A 81 3.37 -17.64 3.07
C LEU A 81 3.56 -19.01 2.43
N GLU A 82 2.49 -19.78 2.18
CA GLU A 82 2.60 -21.11 1.53
C GLU A 82 3.04 -21.00 0.07
N ASN A 83 2.79 -19.85 -0.55
CA ASN A 83 3.16 -19.54 -1.94
C ASN A 83 4.51 -18.83 -2.06
N LEU A 84 5.16 -18.53 -0.93
CA LEU A 84 6.40 -17.77 -0.88
C LEU A 84 7.60 -18.69 -0.62
N GLU A 85 8.59 -18.66 -1.51
CA GLU A 85 9.89 -19.28 -1.24
C GLU A 85 10.70 -18.39 -0.29
N ILE A 86 10.78 -18.81 0.98
CA ILE A 86 11.62 -18.16 1.99
C ILE A 86 13.08 -18.54 1.74
N ILE A 87 13.88 -17.56 1.34
CA ILE A 87 15.31 -17.71 1.05
C ILE A 87 16.11 -17.67 2.35
N ASP A 88 15.75 -16.73 3.23
CA ASP A 88 16.38 -16.54 4.53
C ASP A 88 15.32 -16.11 5.57
N ASP A 89 15.20 -16.84 6.68
CA ASP A 89 14.20 -16.52 7.73
C ASP A 89 14.78 -15.68 8.88
N THR A 90 16.00 -15.16 8.72
CA THR A 90 16.69 -14.29 9.67
C THR A 90 15.96 -12.94 9.79
N ILE A 91 15.84 -12.43 11.01
CA ILE A 91 15.32 -11.07 11.27
C ILE A 91 16.47 -10.09 11.43
N SER A 92 17.52 -10.53 12.14
CA SER A 92 18.67 -9.71 12.50
C SER A 92 19.92 -10.33 11.93
N PRO A 93 20.38 -9.86 10.75
CA PRO A 93 21.56 -10.41 10.10
C PRO A 93 22.81 -10.25 10.98
N ASP A 94 23.78 -11.14 10.78
CA ASP A 94 25.03 -11.14 11.55
C ASP A 94 25.68 -9.74 11.58
N GLN A 95 26.17 -9.34 12.77
CA GLN A 95 26.89 -8.07 13.03
C GLN A 95 26.01 -6.83 13.26
N ILE A 96 24.69 -6.99 13.26
CA ILE A 96 23.75 -5.92 13.63
C ILE A 96 22.95 -6.35 14.85
N ASN A 97 22.97 -5.51 15.89
CA ASN A 97 22.12 -5.72 17.05
C ASN A 97 20.72 -5.23 16.72
N GLN A 98 19.70 -6.03 17.01
CA GLN A 98 18.32 -5.63 16.77
C GLN A 98 17.93 -4.45 17.70
N ALA A 99 17.37 -3.40 17.11
CA ALA A 99 16.73 -2.33 17.86
C ALA A 99 15.46 -1.86 17.17
N VAL A 100 14.59 -1.23 17.95
CA VAL A 100 13.40 -0.51 17.47
C VAL A 100 13.56 0.97 17.81
N SER A 101 13.10 1.82 16.90
CA SER A 101 13.13 3.27 17.00
C SER A 101 11.71 3.78 16.79
N ILE A 102 11.18 4.53 17.74
CA ILE A 102 9.89 5.21 17.60
C ILE A 102 10.17 6.68 17.35
N GLU A 103 9.56 7.24 16.32
CA GLU A 103 9.52 8.68 16.07
C GLU A 103 8.12 9.22 16.36
N ILE A 104 8.03 10.21 17.25
CA ILE A 104 6.85 11.07 17.38
C ILE A 104 7.03 12.25 16.42
N LYS A 105 6.25 12.25 15.34
CA LYS A 105 6.33 13.23 14.27
C LYS A 105 5.57 14.49 14.62
N ARG A 106 4.37 14.36 15.18
CA ARG A 106 3.50 15.48 15.56
C ARG A 106 2.46 15.04 16.58
N VAL A 107 2.08 15.94 17.49
CA VAL A 107 0.95 15.76 18.39
C VAL A 107 0.09 17.02 18.35
N HIS A 108 -1.21 16.83 18.12
CA HIS A 108 -2.21 17.90 18.11
C HIS A 108 -3.24 17.65 19.21
N LYS A 109 -3.55 18.68 20.00
CA LYS A 109 -4.66 18.67 20.95
C LYS A 109 -5.91 19.17 20.25
N ARG A 110 -6.92 18.32 20.23
CA ARG A 110 -8.21 18.59 19.59
C ARG A 110 -9.06 19.56 20.44
N SER A 111 -10.17 20.00 19.87
CA SER A 111 -11.19 20.84 20.51
C SER A 111 -10.74 22.29 20.82
N ILE A 112 -9.68 22.79 20.19
CA ILE A 112 -9.37 24.23 20.19
C ILE A 112 -10.48 25.05 19.53
N GLU A 113 -11.11 24.51 18.48
CA GLU A 113 -12.22 25.16 17.78
C GLU A 113 -13.37 25.47 18.75
N ASP A 114 -13.74 24.49 19.58
CA ASP A 114 -14.74 24.63 20.63
C ASP A 114 -14.36 25.69 21.68
N GLN A 115 -13.07 25.80 22.03
CA GLN A 115 -12.60 26.84 22.95
C GLN A 115 -12.63 28.23 22.31
N MET A 116 -12.37 28.34 21.01
CA MET A 116 -12.41 29.59 20.25
C MET A 116 -13.84 30.10 20.05
N ARG A 117 -14.81 29.20 19.89
CA ARG A 117 -16.24 29.54 19.77
C ARG A 117 -16.84 30.07 21.07
N LYS A 118 -16.23 29.80 22.23
CA LYS A 118 -16.66 30.34 23.53
C LYS A 118 -16.28 31.81 23.64
N ILE A 119 -17.21 32.64 24.12
CA ILE A 119 -16.93 34.05 24.42
C ILE A 119 -15.86 34.13 25.51
N GLY A 120 -14.74 34.79 25.22
CA GLY A 120 -13.69 35.08 26.19
C GLY A 120 -12.30 34.64 25.73
N PHE A 121 -11.48 34.19 26.69
CA PHE A 121 -10.07 33.84 26.50
C PHE A 121 -9.77 32.38 26.86
N ALA A 122 -10.77 31.49 26.79
CA ALA A 122 -10.61 30.07 27.14
C ALA A 122 -9.51 29.40 26.29
N TRP A 123 -9.49 29.67 24.99
CA TRP A 123 -8.47 29.18 24.05
C TRP A 123 -7.03 29.62 24.36
N LYS A 124 -6.86 30.68 25.16
CA LYS A 124 -5.53 31.12 25.63
C LYS A 124 -4.98 30.23 26.75
N GLN A 125 -5.82 29.38 27.35
CA GLN A 125 -5.39 28.37 28.29
C GLN A 125 -4.83 27.20 27.49
N LYS A 126 -3.53 27.25 27.24
CA LYS A 126 -2.83 26.20 26.52
C LYS A 126 -2.75 24.93 27.39
N PRO A 127 -2.83 23.75 26.79
CA PRO A 127 -2.64 22.51 27.53
C PRO A 127 -1.19 22.39 28.02
N LEU A 128 -0.97 21.52 29.00
CA LEU A 128 0.35 21.08 29.42
C LEU A 128 0.34 19.55 29.40
N PHE A 129 1.09 18.94 28.48
CA PHE A 129 1.10 17.49 28.30
C PHE A 129 2.45 16.98 27.84
N TYR A 130 2.64 15.66 27.83
CA TYR A 130 3.79 15.00 27.23
C TYR A 130 3.38 13.61 26.73
N VAL A 131 4.15 13.09 25.77
CA VAL A 131 3.97 11.73 25.26
C VAL A 131 4.87 10.79 26.03
N LYS A 132 4.36 9.62 26.36
CA LYS A 132 5.14 8.52 26.92
C LYS A 132 4.98 7.31 26.03
N THR A 133 6.10 6.71 25.64
CA THR A 133 6.12 5.44 24.92
C THR A 133 6.66 4.36 25.84
N ILE A 134 6.00 3.21 25.88
CA ILE A 134 6.36 2.07 26.73
C ILE A 134 6.70 0.90 25.82
N PHE A 135 7.88 0.36 26.01
CA PHE A 135 8.41 -0.81 25.35
C PHE A 135 8.61 -1.87 26.43
N GLU A 136 7.65 -2.79 26.59
CA GLU A 136 7.68 -3.82 27.64
C GLU A 136 7.89 -3.25 29.06
N ASP A 137 9.13 -3.24 29.57
CA ASP A 137 9.51 -2.80 30.92
C ASP A 137 10.21 -1.44 30.95
N VAL A 138 10.47 -0.82 29.80
CA VAL A 138 11.15 0.48 29.68
C VAL A 138 10.18 1.50 29.09
N SER A 139 10.25 2.74 29.58
CA SER A 139 9.51 3.85 28.99
C SER A 139 10.41 5.02 28.62
N TRP A 140 10.04 5.73 27.56
CA TRP A 140 10.60 7.02 27.19
C TRP A 140 9.51 8.09 27.31
N GLU A 141 9.90 9.31 27.66
CA GLU A 141 9.00 10.45 27.80
C GLU A 141 9.51 11.61 26.95
N SER A 142 8.61 12.29 26.25
CA SER A 142 8.92 13.51 25.50
C SER A 142 9.20 14.69 26.45
N ILE A 143 9.64 15.80 25.87
CA ILE A 143 9.57 17.08 26.58
C ILE A 143 8.12 17.46 26.89
N GLU A 144 7.94 18.33 27.89
CA GLU A 144 6.63 18.92 28.18
C GLU A 144 6.23 19.91 27.06
N ILE A 145 5.00 19.78 26.61
CA ILE A 145 4.39 20.55 25.53
C ILE A 145 3.38 21.52 26.16
N THR A 146 3.49 22.78 25.79
CA THR A 146 2.68 23.88 26.34
C THR A 146 1.89 24.62 25.26
N ASP A 147 1.60 23.93 24.16
CA ASP A 147 0.88 24.48 23.01
C ASP A 147 -0.15 23.49 22.49
N TRP A 148 -1.09 23.96 21.67
CA TRP A 148 -2.15 23.11 21.10
C TRP A 148 -1.61 22.10 20.08
N ASP A 149 -0.49 22.40 19.45
CA ASP A 149 0.14 21.54 18.45
C ASP A 149 1.65 21.68 18.57
N THR A 150 2.36 20.56 18.41
CA THR A 150 3.82 20.53 18.46
C THR A 150 4.48 21.06 17.19
N GLY A 151 3.75 21.15 16.08
CA GLY A 151 4.33 21.12 14.75
C GLY A 151 5.12 19.83 14.51
N PHE A 152 5.96 19.81 13.49
CA PHE A 152 6.87 18.69 13.23
C PHE A 152 7.97 18.63 14.29
N ALA A 153 7.84 17.68 15.21
CA ALA A 153 8.69 17.54 16.39
C ALA A 153 9.93 16.68 16.11
N GLY A 154 9.74 15.52 15.47
CA GLY A 154 10.81 14.56 15.14
C GLY A 154 11.49 13.98 16.37
N TRP A 155 10.74 13.69 17.45
CA TRP A 155 11.33 13.12 18.67
C TRP A 155 11.48 11.62 18.55
N GLN A 156 12.69 11.12 18.82
CA GLN A 156 12.99 9.70 18.67
C GLN A 156 13.35 9.02 19.98
N ALA A 157 12.87 7.78 20.13
CA ALA A 157 13.17 6.87 21.24
C ALA A 157 13.68 5.55 20.67
N ASN A 158 14.90 5.16 21.04
CA ASN A 158 15.56 3.97 20.51
C ASN A 158 15.76 2.93 21.61
N ARG A 159 15.52 1.65 21.31
CA ARG A 159 15.70 0.55 22.27
C ARG A 159 16.26 -0.69 21.58
N PHE A 160 17.39 -1.18 22.08
CA PHE A 160 17.88 -2.52 21.73
C PHE A 160 16.93 -3.58 22.27
N VAL A 161 16.69 -4.61 21.46
CA VAL A 161 15.89 -5.78 21.81
C VAL A 161 16.76 -7.04 21.72
N GLU A 162 16.22 -8.18 22.18
CA GLU A 162 16.86 -9.46 21.92
C GLU A 162 16.88 -9.72 20.40
N ASP A 163 18.02 -10.18 19.88
CA ASP A 163 18.12 -10.55 18.46
C ASP A 163 17.12 -11.66 18.12
N GLU A 164 16.67 -11.71 16.86
CA GLU A 164 15.63 -12.63 16.37
C GLU A 164 14.26 -12.46 17.05
N LYS A 165 14.03 -11.34 17.72
CA LYS A 165 12.71 -11.01 18.25
C LYS A 165 11.74 -10.74 17.11
N LYS A 166 10.64 -11.48 17.10
CA LYS A 166 9.66 -11.42 16.01
C LYS A 166 8.81 -10.16 16.04
N ASN A 167 8.28 -9.85 17.23
CA ASN A 167 7.37 -8.75 17.43
C ASN A 167 7.68 -8.02 18.74
N ILE A 168 7.29 -6.77 18.83
CA ILE A 168 7.30 -5.98 20.06
C ILE A 168 6.00 -5.20 20.22
N GLU A 169 5.42 -5.27 21.41
CA GLU A 169 4.28 -4.45 21.81
C GLU A 169 4.77 -3.09 22.30
N ILE A 170 4.13 -2.04 21.82
CA ILE A 170 4.45 -0.65 22.09
C ILE A 170 3.16 0.05 22.51
N THR A 171 3.16 0.60 23.72
CA THR A 171 2.07 1.43 24.22
C THR A 171 2.44 2.90 24.10
N PHE A 172 1.53 3.69 23.53
CA PHE A 172 1.62 5.14 23.51
C PHE A 172 0.64 5.73 24.52
N GLN A 173 1.09 6.69 25.31
CA GLN A 173 0.25 7.44 26.24
C GLN A 173 0.44 8.93 26.04
N ILE A 174 -0.66 9.68 26.08
CA ILE A 174 -0.63 11.15 26.18
C ILE A 174 -1.08 11.52 27.59
N ILE A 175 -0.17 12.12 28.35
CA ILE A 175 -0.41 12.47 29.75
C ILE A 175 -0.53 13.99 29.87
N GLU A 176 -1.69 14.45 30.36
CA GLU A 176 -1.89 15.84 30.73
C GLU A 176 -1.48 16.10 32.18
N LYS A 177 -0.91 17.29 32.41
CA LYS A 177 -0.59 17.81 33.74
C LYS A 177 -1.50 18.98 34.07
N GLN A 178 -2.18 18.88 35.20
CA GLN A 178 -2.97 19.98 35.75
C GLN A 178 -2.30 20.50 37.02
N SER A 179 -1.85 21.76 36.99
CA SER A 179 -1.32 22.43 38.17
C SER A 179 -2.46 23.05 38.99
N GLY A 180 -2.82 22.39 40.09
CA GLY A 180 -3.70 22.94 41.11
C GLY A 180 -2.94 23.71 42.19
N LEU A 181 -3.65 24.57 42.96
CA LEU A 181 -3.07 25.41 44.02
C LEU A 181 -2.32 24.61 45.12
N PHE A 182 -2.61 23.32 45.27
CA PHE A 182 -2.06 22.45 46.33
C PHE A 182 -1.55 21.09 45.85
N ARG A 183 -1.75 20.73 44.57
CA ARG A 183 -1.33 19.45 44.00
C ARG A 183 -1.22 19.57 42.48
N ASN A 184 -0.17 18.96 41.94
CA ASN A 184 -0.08 18.65 40.52
C ASN A 184 -0.68 17.27 40.32
N GLU A 185 -1.62 17.15 39.39
CA GLU A 185 -2.22 15.88 39.00
C GLU A 185 -1.84 15.59 37.55
N GLU A 186 -1.45 14.34 37.31
CA GLU A 186 -1.15 13.82 35.98
C GLU A 186 -2.21 12.77 35.66
N SER A 187 -2.70 12.77 34.43
CA SER A 187 -3.73 11.84 33.97
C SER A 187 -3.42 11.38 32.56
N VAL A 188 -3.45 10.07 32.35
CA VAL A 188 -3.41 9.48 31.01
C VAL A 188 -4.74 9.81 30.34
N ILE A 189 -4.69 10.59 29.26
CA ILE A 189 -5.87 11.04 28.52
C ILE A 189 -6.12 10.12 27.33
N GLU A 190 -5.06 9.78 26.60
CA GLU A 190 -5.07 8.80 25.52
C GLU A 190 -4.10 7.68 25.85
N GLU A 191 -4.48 6.45 25.47
CA GLU A 191 -3.65 5.25 25.53
C GLU A 191 -4.04 4.37 24.34
N PHE A 192 -3.05 3.91 23.58
CA PHE A 192 -3.25 2.99 22.47
C PHE A 192 -2.01 2.10 22.29
N ASP A 193 -2.25 0.90 21.75
CA ASP A 193 -1.26 -0.16 21.62
C ASP A 193 -1.06 -0.59 20.17
N VAL A 194 0.20 -0.82 19.79
CA VAL A 194 0.56 -1.45 18.52
C VAL A 194 1.55 -2.58 18.74
N ILE A 195 1.51 -3.57 17.86
CA ILE A 195 2.39 -4.74 17.84
C ILE A 195 3.19 -4.68 16.54
N TYR A 196 4.45 -4.25 16.65
CA TYR A 196 5.37 -4.12 15.53
C TYR A 196 5.98 -5.47 15.16
N CYS A 197 6.03 -5.79 13.86
CA CYS A 197 6.57 -7.02 13.30
C CYS A 197 7.89 -6.75 12.58
N PHE A 198 8.99 -7.28 13.12
CA PHE A 198 10.32 -6.98 12.60
C PHE A 198 10.63 -7.62 11.24
N ARG A 199 9.87 -8.64 10.82
CA ARG A 199 10.03 -9.24 9.49
C ARG A 199 9.49 -8.33 8.39
N SER A 200 8.30 -7.77 8.59
CA SER A 200 7.62 -6.98 7.56
C SER A 200 7.80 -5.48 7.74
N GLY A 201 8.21 -5.00 8.91
CA GLY A 201 8.22 -3.58 9.25
C GLY A 201 6.82 -3.00 9.43
N ARG A 202 5.82 -3.88 9.56
CA ARG A 202 4.41 -3.52 9.74
C ARG A 202 3.97 -3.72 11.17
N TRP A 203 2.89 -3.05 11.56
CA TRP A 203 2.26 -3.26 12.84
C TRP A 203 0.74 -3.42 12.73
N THR A 204 0.19 -4.02 13.78
CA THR A 204 -1.25 -4.21 14.02
C THR A 204 -1.60 -3.69 15.40
N GLY A 205 -2.87 -3.47 15.71
CA GLY A 205 -3.31 -3.05 17.04
C GLY A 205 -4.42 -2.03 16.92
N ASP A 206 -4.34 -0.97 17.72
CA ASP A 206 -5.22 0.19 17.61
C ASP A 206 -4.91 1.02 16.36
N ASP A 207 -3.67 1.00 15.87
CA ASP A 207 -3.24 1.50 14.55
C ASP A 207 -2.70 0.34 13.70
N SER A 208 -2.96 0.38 12.39
CA SER A 208 -2.55 -0.64 11.43
C SER A 208 -2.56 -0.11 9.99
N PHE A 209 -1.97 -0.85 9.05
CA PHE A 209 -1.75 -0.37 7.67
C PHE A 209 -3.01 0.13 6.93
N HIS A 210 -4.18 -0.44 7.22
CA HIS A 210 -5.46 -0.09 6.59
C HIS A 210 -6.53 0.29 7.62
N ASP A 211 -6.14 0.94 8.71
CA ASP A 211 -7.10 1.54 9.65
C ASP A 211 -7.79 2.78 9.05
N THR A 212 -8.65 3.40 9.85
CA THR A 212 -9.55 4.46 9.36
C THR A 212 -8.96 5.85 9.41
N ASP A 213 -7.95 6.06 10.26
CA ASP A 213 -7.22 7.30 10.50
C ASP A 213 -5.87 7.34 9.77
N GLY A 214 -5.44 6.22 9.18
CA GLY A 214 -4.28 6.15 8.31
C GLY A 214 -3.04 5.67 9.04
N TYR A 215 -2.21 4.90 8.32
CA TYR A 215 -1.06 4.23 8.91
C TYR A 215 -0.05 5.16 9.61
N GLY A 216 0.14 4.96 10.91
CA GLY A 216 1.01 5.79 11.73
C GLY A 216 0.38 7.13 12.14
N HIS A 217 -0.94 7.22 12.13
CA HIS A 217 -1.74 8.35 12.59
C HIS A 217 -2.86 7.85 13.48
N TYR A 218 -2.75 8.13 14.77
CA TYR A 218 -3.78 7.83 15.75
C TYR A 218 -4.69 9.04 15.98
N VAL A 219 -6.00 8.88 15.83
CA VAL A 219 -7.03 9.89 16.15
C VAL A 219 -7.80 9.48 17.41
N GLY A 220 -7.36 10.03 18.54
CA GLY A 220 -7.98 9.85 19.85
C GLY A 220 -9.15 10.78 20.12
N SER A 221 -9.68 10.69 21.34
CA SER A 221 -10.82 11.51 21.78
C SER A 221 -10.47 13.00 21.96
N GLU A 222 -9.28 13.28 22.47
CA GLU A 222 -8.81 14.64 22.83
C GLU A 222 -7.52 15.01 22.09
N TYR A 223 -6.85 14.06 21.45
CA TYR A 223 -5.56 14.24 20.80
C TYR A 223 -5.44 13.43 19.52
N GLU A 224 -4.58 13.91 18.62
CA GLU A 224 -4.10 13.20 17.45
C GLU A 224 -2.58 13.09 17.51
N LEU A 225 -2.04 11.97 17.05
CA LEU A 225 -0.61 11.68 17.11
C LEU A 225 -0.16 11.00 15.82
N TRP A 226 0.82 11.61 15.16
CA TRP A 226 1.52 11.03 14.01
C TRP A 226 2.85 10.46 14.47
N PHE A 227 3.13 9.23 14.08
CA PHE A 227 4.34 8.51 14.47
C PHE A 227 4.96 7.71 13.33
N GLY A 228 6.12 7.13 13.62
CA GLY A 228 6.78 6.13 12.80
C GLY A 228 7.47 5.12 13.69
N ILE A 229 7.55 3.88 13.24
CA ILE A 229 8.30 2.82 13.89
C ILE A 229 9.29 2.26 12.88
N TYR A 230 10.56 2.31 13.26
CA TYR A 230 11.69 1.89 12.46
C TYR A 230 12.47 0.83 13.23
N GLN A 231 13.33 0.10 12.55
CA GLN A 231 14.17 -0.94 13.16
C GLN A 231 15.58 -0.82 12.63
N THR A 232 16.58 -1.39 13.30
CA THR A 232 17.94 -1.34 12.75
C THR A 232 18.05 -2.10 11.43
N GLU A 233 18.61 -1.45 10.43
CA GLU A 233 18.82 -1.95 9.07
C GLU A 233 20.31 -2.07 8.75
N GLN A 234 20.61 -2.73 7.63
CA GLN A 234 21.99 -3.05 7.22
C GLN A 234 22.62 -1.97 6.34
N ASP A 235 21.81 -1.24 5.57
CA ASP A 235 22.19 -0.18 4.63
C ASP A 235 21.48 1.16 4.86
N GLY A 236 20.36 1.15 5.60
CA GLY A 236 19.69 2.36 6.11
C GLY A 236 18.64 2.94 5.17
N ASP A 237 17.95 2.09 4.42
CA ASP A 237 16.90 2.44 3.47
C ASP A 237 15.46 2.36 4.04
N ASP A 238 15.35 2.11 5.36
CA ASP A 238 14.13 1.86 6.13
C ASP A 238 13.37 0.55 5.78
N ILE A 239 13.92 -0.33 4.93
CA ILE A 239 13.30 -1.61 4.55
C ILE A 239 13.85 -2.76 5.42
N PRO A 240 12.99 -3.61 6.01
CA PRO A 240 13.45 -4.76 6.77
C PRO A 240 14.22 -5.78 5.92
N TYR A 241 15.37 -6.25 6.43
CA TYR A 241 16.17 -7.33 5.84
C TYR A 241 15.33 -8.51 5.33
N TRP A 242 14.37 -8.99 6.15
CA TRP A 242 13.54 -10.12 5.77
C TRP A 242 12.63 -9.78 4.57
N THR A 243 12.09 -8.57 4.50
CA THR A 243 11.25 -8.10 3.38
C THR A 243 12.08 -8.01 2.11
N GLU A 244 13.28 -7.45 2.17
CA GLU A 244 14.19 -7.37 1.03
C GLU A 244 14.52 -8.74 0.46
N VAL A 245 14.98 -9.67 1.30
CA VAL A 245 15.43 -10.99 0.85
C VAL A 245 14.25 -11.88 0.39
N ASN A 246 13.10 -11.81 1.06
CA ASN A 246 12.02 -12.75 0.82
C ASN A 246 10.92 -12.22 -0.08
N ILE A 247 10.64 -10.92 -0.06
CA ILE A 247 9.55 -10.29 -0.82
C ILE A 247 10.11 -9.55 -2.03
N LEU A 248 10.92 -8.51 -1.82
CA LEU A 248 11.38 -7.61 -2.88
C LEU A 248 12.50 -8.20 -3.75
N LYS A 249 13.24 -9.19 -3.22
CA LYS A 249 14.42 -9.80 -3.84
C LYS A 249 15.54 -8.79 -4.15
N THR A 250 15.68 -7.77 -3.29
CA THR A 250 16.75 -6.76 -3.31
C THR A 250 18.01 -7.24 -2.57
N ASP A 251 19.11 -6.50 -2.70
CA ASP A 251 20.35 -6.76 -1.96
C ASP A 251 20.33 -5.95 -0.66
N PRO A 252 20.17 -6.57 0.52
CA PRO A 252 19.97 -5.88 1.80
C PRO A 252 21.24 -5.22 2.34
N THR A 253 22.22 -4.96 1.49
CA THR A 253 23.48 -4.29 1.83
C THR A 253 23.69 -3.04 0.98
N VAL A 254 22.69 -2.66 0.18
CA VAL A 254 22.74 -1.59 -0.80
C VAL A 254 21.48 -0.76 -0.64
N ASP A 255 21.63 0.45 -0.10
CA ASP A 255 20.55 1.44 -0.02
C ASP A 255 19.98 1.74 -1.42
N ASP A 256 18.78 1.22 -1.65
CA ASP A 256 18.00 1.42 -2.87
C ASP A 256 16.73 2.25 -2.65
N SER A 257 16.61 2.90 -1.47
CA SER A 257 15.46 3.73 -1.08
C SER A 257 15.08 4.81 -2.10
N GLN A 258 16.08 5.36 -2.80
CA GLN A 258 15.94 6.45 -3.77
C GLN A 258 15.93 5.97 -5.23
N LEU A 259 16.04 4.66 -5.47
CA LEU A 259 15.91 4.12 -6.82
C LEU A 259 14.45 4.10 -7.24
N ASP A 260 14.25 4.06 -8.56
CA ASP A 260 12.95 3.93 -9.23
C ASP A 260 13.15 2.83 -10.29
N PRO A 261 13.07 1.54 -9.89
CA PRO A 261 13.45 0.42 -10.76
C PRO A 261 12.55 0.26 -11.99
N ASP A 262 11.26 0.58 -11.87
CA ASP A 262 10.27 0.44 -12.94
C ASP A 262 10.04 1.73 -13.76
N ASN A 263 10.60 2.87 -13.31
CA ASN A 263 10.57 4.18 -13.94
C ASN A 263 9.16 4.78 -14.01
N ASP A 264 8.35 4.59 -12.96
CA ASP A 264 7.04 5.21 -12.83
C ASP A 264 7.04 6.56 -12.09
N GLY A 265 8.21 6.96 -11.58
CA GLY A 265 8.45 8.26 -10.97
C GLY A 265 8.38 8.28 -9.45
N ILE A 266 8.14 7.13 -8.80
CA ILE A 266 8.14 6.97 -7.35
C ILE A 266 9.38 6.19 -6.89
N PRO A 267 10.03 6.55 -5.76
CA PRO A 267 11.14 5.76 -5.23
C PRO A 267 10.73 4.52 -4.44
N THR A 268 11.60 3.51 -4.43
CA THR A 268 11.45 2.23 -3.71
C THR A 268 10.95 2.40 -2.27
N ALA A 269 11.51 3.33 -1.49
CA ALA A 269 11.12 3.50 -0.09
C ALA A 269 9.70 4.03 0.08
N TRP A 270 9.19 4.86 -0.84
CA TRP A 270 7.80 5.32 -0.81
C TRP A 270 6.85 4.18 -1.18
N GLU A 271 7.18 3.43 -2.21
CA GLU A 271 6.40 2.28 -2.65
C GLU A 271 6.34 1.20 -1.58
N TRP A 272 7.49 0.82 -1.03
CA TRP A 272 7.55 -0.06 0.13
C TRP A 272 6.70 0.49 1.27
N LYS A 273 6.88 1.76 1.68
CA LYS A 273 6.13 2.35 2.79
C LYS A 273 4.62 2.24 2.58
N TRP A 274 4.13 2.41 1.36
CA TRP A 274 2.70 2.43 1.02
C TRP A 274 2.19 1.16 0.31
N GLY A 275 2.97 0.08 0.29
CA GLY A 275 2.52 -1.22 -0.19
C GLY A 275 2.39 -1.34 -1.71
N TYR A 276 3.04 -0.46 -2.47
CA TYR A 276 3.25 -0.61 -3.91
C TYR A 276 4.48 -1.50 -4.18
N ASP A 277 4.50 -2.19 -5.31
CA ASP A 277 5.61 -3.05 -5.71
C ASP A 277 6.65 -2.26 -6.52
N PRO A 278 7.87 -2.02 -6.01
CA PRO A 278 8.87 -1.17 -6.67
C PRO A 278 9.38 -1.64 -8.04
N PHE A 279 8.95 -2.82 -8.48
CA PHE A 279 9.32 -3.42 -9.76
C PHE A 279 8.16 -3.53 -10.74
N THR A 280 6.98 -3.00 -10.37
CA THR A 280 5.76 -3.07 -11.17
C THR A 280 5.16 -1.68 -11.34
N TRP A 281 5.32 -1.15 -12.56
CA TRP A 281 4.82 0.18 -12.94
C TRP A 281 3.35 0.39 -12.54
N ASP A 282 3.10 1.47 -11.81
CA ASP A 282 1.77 1.98 -11.47
C ASP A 282 1.55 3.39 -12.06
N ASP A 283 0.29 3.76 -12.32
CA ASP A 283 -0.07 5.08 -12.86
C ASP A 283 -0.13 6.14 -11.74
N HIS A 284 0.97 6.33 -11.00
CA HIS A 284 1.02 7.23 -9.82
C HIS A 284 0.69 8.69 -10.14
N GLU A 285 0.82 9.10 -11.40
CA GLU A 285 0.39 10.41 -11.89
C GLU A 285 -1.13 10.61 -11.81
N ASN A 286 -1.91 9.53 -11.91
CA ASN A 286 -3.38 9.57 -11.91
C ASN A 286 -4.02 8.73 -10.80
N LEU A 287 -3.22 8.04 -9.99
CA LEU A 287 -3.67 7.20 -8.90
C LEU A 287 -4.01 8.05 -7.67
N ASP A 288 -5.27 8.03 -7.27
CA ASP A 288 -5.81 8.74 -6.09
C ASP A 288 -6.70 7.73 -5.31
N PRO A 289 -6.10 6.88 -4.46
CA PRO A 289 -6.81 5.78 -3.81
C PRO A 289 -7.89 6.23 -2.80
N ASP A 290 -7.66 7.33 -2.08
CA ASP A 290 -8.60 7.85 -1.08
C ASP A 290 -9.60 8.87 -1.62
N ILE A 291 -9.38 9.40 -2.82
CA ILE A 291 -10.27 10.32 -3.53
C ILE A 291 -10.39 11.66 -2.79
N ASP A 292 -9.28 12.18 -2.30
CA ASP A 292 -9.17 13.54 -1.76
C ASP A 292 -8.78 14.59 -2.84
N GLY A 293 -8.38 14.13 -4.02
CA GLY A 293 -7.96 14.95 -5.14
C GLY A 293 -6.45 15.17 -5.25
N LEU A 294 -5.64 14.42 -4.50
CA LEU A 294 -4.19 14.35 -4.60
C LEU A 294 -3.79 13.00 -5.21
N SER A 295 -3.04 13.07 -6.30
CA SER A 295 -2.44 11.86 -6.88
C SER A 295 -1.30 11.33 -6.00
N ASN A 296 -0.96 10.04 -6.12
CA ASN A 296 0.10 9.42 -5.34
C ASN A 296 1.47 10.09 -5.56
N ILE A 297 1.72 10.63 -6.77
CA ILE A 297 2.91 11.44 -7.04
C ILE A 297 2.89 12.79 -6.29
N GLU A 298 1.73 13.41 -6.11
CA GLU A 298 1.57 14.64 -5.31
C GLU A 298 1.75 14.33 -3.82
N GLU A 299 1.14 13.25 -3.34
CA GLU A 299 1.32 12.72 -1.98
C GLU A 299 2.81 12.45 -1.67
N TYR A 300 3.54 11.81 -2.59
CA TYR A 300 5.00 11.62 -2.47
C TYR A 300 5.75 12.96 -2.32
N ASN A 301 5.40 13.96 -3.13
CA ASN A 301 5.99 15.30 -3.02
C ASN A 301 5.63 15.99 -1.69
N LEU A 302 4.53 15.58 -1.07
CA LEU A 302 4.04 16.07 0.22
C LEU A 302 4.46 15.17 1.40
N ALA A 303 5.23 14.10 1.19
CA ALA A 303 5.65 13.15 2.23
C ALA A 303 6.14 13.80 3.55
N LYS A 304 6.91 14.89 3.44
CA LYS A 304 7.44 15.65 4.60
C LYS A 304 6.38 16.39 5.40
N ARG A 305 5.16 16.47 4.88
CA ARG A 305 3.97 17.03 5.51
C ARG A 305 3.00 15.96 6.01
N LEU A 306 3.44 14.70 6.07
CA LEU A 306 2.70 13.54 6.59
C LEU A 306 1.60 13.03 5.66
N ALA A 307 1.76 13.25 4.35
CA ALA A 307 0.86 12.74 3.32
C ALA A 307 0.75 11.21 3.35
N ASN A 308 -0.48 10.73 3.15
CA ASN A 308 -0.87 9.34 3.15
C ASN A 308 -1.81 9.06 1.96
N PRO A 309 -1.39 8.26 0.95
CA PRO A 309 -2.18 7.95 -0.24
C PRO A 309 -3.52 7.23 -0.01
N PHE A 310 -3.76 6.75 1.22
CA PHE A 310 -4.96 5.99 1.58
C PHE A 310 -5.80 6.69 2.65
N HIS A 311 -5.42 7.90 3.07
CA HIS A 311 -6.16 8.70 4.04
C HIS A 311 -6.37 10.10 3.52
N LYS A 312 -7.64 10.51 3.47
CA LYS A 312 -8.04 11.80 2.91
C LYS A 312 -7.39 12.95 3.65
N ASP A 313 -6.52 13.66 2.96
CA ASP A 313 -5.82 14.81 3.47
C ASP A 313 -6.30 16.10 2.79
N ILE A 314 -6.08 17.23 3.47
CA ILE A 314 -6.30 18.55 2.88
C ILE A 314 -5.07 19.41 3.14
N TYR A 315 -4.32 19.68 2.07
CA TYR A 315 -3.20 20.62 2.12
C TYR A 315 -3.62 22.01 1.67
N LEU A 316 -3.34 23.00 2.52
CA LEU A 316 -3.64 24.40 2.25
C LEU A 316 -2.34 25.18 2.03
N GLU A 317 -2.14 25.64 0.80
CA GLU A 317 -1.15 26.66 0.49
C GLU A 317 -1.75 28.06 0.73
N VAL A 318 -1.03 28.90 1.47
CA VAL A 318 -1.45 30.26 1.78
C VAL A 318 -0.40 31.24 1.29
N ASP A 319 -0.77 32.03 0.28
CA ASP A 319 0.03 33.15 -0.20
C ASP A 319 -0.09 34.36 0.73
N PHE A 320 1.04 35.03 0.98
CA PHE A 320 1.09 36.24 1.78
C PHE A 320 1.42 37.47 0.92
N MET A 321 0.71 38.56 1.18
CA MET A 321 1.01 39.86 0.59
C MET A 321 2.04 40.60 1.43
N GLU A 322 2.96 41.33 0.78
CA GLU A 322 3.95 42.16 1.47
C GLU A 322 3.27 43.09 2.49
N LYS A 323 3.90 43.22 3.66
CA LYS A 323 3.47 44.16 4.70
C LYS A 323 3.42 45.58 4.12
N GLY A 324 2.32 46.29 4.38
CA GLY A 324 2.19 47.68 3.94
C GLY A 324 3.31 48.57 4.48
N PRO A 325 3.64 49.70 3.82
CA PRO A 325 4.80 50.54 4.15
C PRO A 325 4.71 51.27 5.51
N SER A 326 3.61 51.09 6.26
CA SER A 326 3.41 51.69 7.56
C SER A 326 4.19 50.92 8.63
N LEU A 327 4.83 51.67 9.55
CA LEU A 327 5.44 51.13 10.77
C LEU A 327 4.45 50.35 11.65
N PHE A 328 3.15 50.62 11.49
CA PHE A 328 2.06 49.97 12.23
C PHE A 328 1.19 49.07 11.35
N ALA A 329 1.63 48.74 10.12
CA ALA A 329 0.92 47.74 9.33
C ALA A 329 1.01 46.39 10.04
N ASP A 330 -0.12 45.71 10.14
CA ASP A 330 -0.14 44.31 10.56
C ASP A 330 0.53 43.44 9.49
N GLU A 331 1.07 42.32 9.92
CA GLU A 331 1.57 41.32 8.99
C GLU A 331 0.37 40.56 8.41
N HIS A 332 0.39 40.34 7.10
CA HIS A 332 -0.56 39.42 6.46
C HIS A 332 -0.04 38.01 6.70
N ILE A 333 -0.39 37.42 7.84
CA ILE A 333 -0.02 36.07 8.22
C ILE A 333 -1.25 35.23 8.53
N PHE A 334 -1.15 33.93 8.27
CA PHE A 334 -2.15 32.97 8.68
C PHE A 334 -1.83 32.54 10.11
N LEU A 335 -2.59 33.06 11.07
CA LEU A 335 -2.32 32.86 12.49
C LEU A 335 -2.31 31.38 12.86
N LYS A 336 -1.42 30.99 13.77
CA LYS A 336 -1.27 29.60 14.23
C LYS A 336 -2.58 29.08 14.83
N GLU A 337 -3.31 29.94 15.53
CA GLU A 337 -4.64 29.70 16.06
C GLU A 337 -5.65 29.31 14.98
N SER A 338 -5.63 30.00 13.83
CA SER A 338 -6.51 29.68 12.71
C SER A 338 -6.11 28.37 12.03
N GLN A 339 -4.82 28.05 11.98
CA GLN A 339 -4.33 26.76 11.47
C GLN A 339 -4.83 25.61 12.34
N TRP A 340 -4.70 25.73 13.66
CA TRP A 340 -5.17 24.70 14.60
C TRP A 340 -6.68 24.47 14.52
N MET A 341 -7.47 25.53 14.34
CA MET A 341 -8.92 25.39 14.13
C MET A 341 -9.27 24.63 12.85
N LEU A 342 -8.45 24.70 11.80
CA LEU A 342 -8.70 23.92 10.59
C LEU A 342 -8.39 22.45 10.81
N MET A 343 -7.30 22.13 11.52
CA MET A 343 -6.96 20.73 11.87
C MET A 343 -7.97 20.07 12.82
N ASP A 344 -8.73 20.84 13.58
CA ASP A 344 -9.80 20.27 14.41
C ASP A 344 -11.02 19.84 13.58
N VAL A 345 -11.22 20.46 12.42
CA VAL A 345 -12.47 20.36 11.63
C VAL A 345 -12.33 19.34 10.51
N PHE A 346 -11.16 19.29 9.90
CA PHE A 346 -10.77 18.40 8.80
C PHE A 346 -9.65 17.53 9.31
#